data_AF-A0A661D4L5-F1
#
_entry.id   AF-A0A661D4L5-F1
#
_cell.length_a   1.000
_cell.length_b   1.000
_cell.length_c   1.000
_cell.angle_alpha   90.00
_cell.angle_beta   90.00
_cell.angle_gamma   90.00
#
_symmetry.space_group_name_H-M   'P 1'
#
loop_
_entity.id
_entity.type
_entity.pdbx_description
1 polymer ?
#
loop_
_entity_poly.entity_id
_entity_poly.type
_entity_poly.pdbx_seq_one_letter_code
_entity_poly.pdbx_strand_id
1 'polypeptide(L)'
;HEYEQIQIYNIANGERFTTYAIRAEDGSNIISVNGAAAHKASPGDRIIICAYTTLDEKEVANFKPTMVYLDDNNDITHMRHSIPVQAA
;
A
#
# COMPACT_ATOMS: atom_id res chain seq x y z
N HIS A 1 4.15 7.68 -5.93
CA HIS A 1 4.96 8.91 -6.10
C HIS A 1 5.18 9.58 -4.76
N GLU A 2 6.24 10.39 -4.62
CA GLU A 2 6.38 11.24 -3.44
C GLU A 2 5.20 12.22 -3.38
N TYR A 3 4.67 12.48 -2.17
CA TYR A 3 3.50 13.32 -1.89
C TYR A 3 2.16 12.79 -2.41
N GLU A 4 2.11 11.59 -2.96
CA GLU A 4 0.86 10.98 -3.43
C GLU A 4 -0.05 10.63 -2.24
N GLN A 5 -1.35 10.91 -2.39
CA GLN A 5 -2.35 10.48 -1.42
C GLN A 5 -2.49 8.96 -1.44
N ILE A 6 -2.39 8.35 -0.26
CA ILE A 6 -2.50 6.92 -0.05
C ILE A 6 -3.55 6.60 1.01
N GLN A 7 -4.17 5.44 0.88
CA GLN A 7 -4.94 4.83 1.95
C GLN A 7 -4.14 3.70 2.59
N ILE A 8 -4.23 3.60 3.92
CA ILE A 8 -3.60 2.55 4.72
C ILE A 8 -4.69 1.73 5.40
N TYR A 9 -4.60 0.41 5.25
CA TYR A 9 -5.48 -0.57 5.88
C TYR A 9 -4.67 -1.44 6.83
N ASN A 10 -4.90 -1.27 8.13
CA ASN A 10 -4.17 -2.01 9.14
C ASN A 10 -4.87 -3.34 9.42
N ILE A 11 -4.19 -4.46 9.14
CA ILE A 11 -4.74 -5.81 9.30
C ILE A 11 -4.78 -6.21 10.78
N ALA A 12 -3.86 -5.68 11.60
CA ALA A 12 -3.76 -6.05 13.02
C ALA A 12 -4.92 -5.49 13.86
N ASN A 13 -5.37 -4.27 13.56
CA ASN A 13 -6.37 -3.56 14.38
C ASN A 13 -7.62 -3.10 13.61
N GLY A 14 -7.67 -3.26 12.28
CA GLY A 14 -8.82 -2.88 11.45
C GLY A 14 -8.92 -1.39 11.11
N GLU A 15 -8.00 -0.54 11.58
CA GLU A 15 -7.99 0.89 11.25
C GLU A 15 -7.83 1.11 9.74
N ARG A 16 -8.56 2.12 9.24
CA ARG A 16 -8.50 2.57 7.85
C ARG A 16 -8.35 4.07 7.83
N PHE A 17 -7.34 4.58 7.14
CA PHE A 17 -7.08 6.01 7.10
C PHE A 17 -6.38 6.45 5.83
N THR A 18 -6.49 7.75 5.55
CA THR A 18 -5.89 8.40 4.38
C THR A 18 -4.78 9.33 4.83
N THR A 19 -3.67 9.33 4.12
CA THR A 19 -2.52 10.22 4.32
C THR A 19 -1.78 10.42 3.00
N TYR A 20 -0.56 10.92 3.00
CA TYR A 20 0.31 11.04 1.82
C TYR A 20 1.66 10.33 2.04
N ALA A 21 2.30 9.92 0.95
CA ALA A 21 3.59 9.26 0.96
C ALA A 21 4.75 10.25 1.12
N ILE A 22 5.72 9.89 1.97
CA ILE A 22 7.00 10.60 2.13
C ILE A 22 8.11 9.62 1.74
N ARG A 23 9.10 10.08 0.97
CA ARG A 23 10.21 9.23 0.54
C ARG A 23 11.14 8.94 1.72
N ALA A 24 11.44 7.66 1.93
CA ALA A 24 12.50 7.20 2.83
C ALA A 24 13.79 6.91 2.05
N GLU A 25 14.88 6.62 2.77
CA GLU A 25 16.16 6.23 2.17
C GLU A 25 16.00 4.95 1.32
N ASP A 26 16.58 4.97 0.12
CA ASP A 26 16.51 3.84 -0.81
C ASP A 26 17.20 2.60 -0.19
N GLY A 27 16.55 1.45 -0.24
CA GLY A 27 17.07 0.19 0.32
C GLY A 27 16.93 0.04 1.85
N SER A 28 16.30 0.99 2.54
CA SER A 28 16.12 0.94 4.00
C SER A 28 14.99 0.01 4.47
N ASN A 29 14.09 -0.41 3.58
CA ASN A 29 12.88 -1.20 3.89
C ASN A 29 11.97 -0.56 4.97
N ILE A 30 12.10 0.75 5.20
CA ILE A 30 11.33 1.48 6.23
C ILE A 30 9.87 1.66 5.80
N ILE A 31 8.97 1.30 6.71
CA ILE A 31 7.58 1.74 6.72
C ILE A 31 7.36 2.52 8.02
N SER A 32 7.22 3.84 7.92
CA SER A 32 7.13 4.73 9.07
C SER A 32 5.81 5.51 9.07
N VAL A 33 4.96 5.22 10.05
CA VAL A 33 3.67 5.90 10.25
C VAL A 33 3.87 7.04 11.24
N ASN A 34 3.86 8.27 10.74
CA ASN A 34 4.29 9.45 11.50
C ASN A 34 3.12 10.37 11.91
N GLY A 35 3.38 11.22 12.90
CA GLY A 35 2.44 12.25 13.35
C GLY A 35 1.12 11.67 13.86
N ALA A 36 0.00 12.32 13.52
CA ALA A 36 -1.33 11.88 13.96
C ALA A 36 -1.69 10.45 13.49
N ALA A 37 -1.09 9.98 12.39
CA ALA A 37 -1.31 8.61 11.91
C ALA A 37 -0.70 7.55 12.83
N ALA A 38 0.30 7.89 13.65
CA ALA A 38 0.91 6.96 14.60
C ALA A 38 -0.08 6.46 15.67
N HIS A 39 -1.19 7.16 15.89
CA HIS A 39 -2.26 6.66 16.76
C HIS A 39 -3.05 5.48 16.16
N LYS A 40 -2.88 5.19 14.86
CA LYS A 40 -3.65 4.19 14.11
C LYS A 40 -2.83 2.93 13.75
N ALA A 41 -1.54 2.91 14.05
CA ALA A 41 -0.65 1.78 13.78
C ALA A 41 0.50 1.73 14.79
N SER A 42 0.93 0.54 15.14
CA SER A 42 2.11 0.29 15.97
C SER A 42 3.22 -0.39 15.16
N PRO A 43 4.51 -0.23 15.55
CA PRO A 43 5.59 -1.03 14.96
C PRO A 43 5.27 -2.52 15.02
N GLY A 44 5.41 -3.22 13.88
CA GLY A 44 5.08 -4.63 13.72
C GLY A 44 3.67 -4.91 13.18
N ASP A 45 2.79 -3.91 13.12
CA ASP A 45 1.49 -4.08 12.46
C ASP A 45 1.66 -4.36 10.97
N ARG A 46 0.96 -5.37 10.46
CA ARG A 46 0.88 -5.61 9.02
C ARG A 46 -0.16 -4.69 8.40
N ILE A 47 0.26 -3.89 7.43
CA ILE A 47 -0.60 -2.92 6.75
C ILE A 47 -0.61 -3.15 5.24
N ILE A 48 -1.68 -2.70 4.59
CA ILE A 48 -1.80 -2.58 3.13
C ILE A 48 -1.80 -1.10 2.79
N ILE A 49 -0.98 -0.69 1.81
CA ILE A 49 -0.92 0.69 1.32
C ILE A 49 -1.46 0.71 -0.11
N CYS A 50 -2.45 1.57 -0.38
CA CYS A 50 -3.10 1.68 -1.68
C CYS A 50 -3.08 3.12 -2.18
N ALA A 51 -2.62 3.30 -3.42
CA ALA A 51 -2.82 4.52 -4.20
C ALA A 51 -3.91 4.29 -5.24
N TYR A 52 -4.72 5.32 -5.49
CA TYR A 52 -5.84 5.28 -6.43
C TYR A 52 -5.61 6.32 -7.52
N THR A 53 -6.04 5.99 -8.73
CA THR A 53 -6.08 6.92 -9.85
C THR A 53 -7.46 6.91 -10.47
N THR A 54 -7.85 8.04 -11.04
CA THR A 54 -9.03 8.13 -11.89
C THR A 54 -8.60 7.83 -13.32
N LEU A 55 -9.41 7.05 -14.02
CA LEU A 55 -9.17 6.65 -15.40
C LEU A 55 -10.45 6.87 -16.19
N ASP A 56 -10.27 7.19 -17.47
CA ASP A 56 -11.39 7.20 -18.41
C ASP A 56 -11.81 5.76 -18.74
N GLU A 57 -13.07 5.58 -19.14
CA GLU A 57 -13.64 4.25 -19.45
C GLU A 57 -12.79 3.44 -20.46
N LYS A 58 -12.19 4.12 -21.43
CA LYS A 58 -11.32 3.51 -22.45
C LYS A 58 -9.98 3.02 -21.88
N GLU A 59 -9.51 3.63 -20.80
CA GLU A 59 -8.25 3.29 -20.14
C GLU A 59 -8.43 2.11 -19.18
N VAL A 60 -9.61 1.99 -18.54
CA VAL A 60 -9.93 0.93 -17.57
C VAL A 60 -9.69 -0.46 -18.15
N ALA A 61 -10.08 -0.70 -19.41
CA ALA A 61 -9.92 -2.01 -20.06
C ALA A 61 -8.46 -2.48 -20.16
N ASN A 62 -7.51 -1.53 -20.22
CA ASN A 62 -6.08 -1.82 -20.34
C ASN A 62 -5.31 -1.58 -19.03
N PHE A 63 -5.97 -1.04 -18.01
CA PHE A 63 -5.33 -0.74 -16.75
C PHE A 63 -4.95 -2.03 -16.02
N LYS A 64 -3.69 -2.06 -15.57
CA LYS A 64 -3.14 -3.14 -14.76
C LYS A 64 -2.57 -2.53 -13.49
N PRO A 65 -3.15 -2.80 -12.30
CA PRO A 65 -2.59 -2.30 -11.07
C PRO A 65 -1.19 -2.89 -10.85
N THR A 66 -0.35 -2.19 -10.11
CA THR A 66 0.93 -2.73 -9.65
C THR A 66 0.76 -3.19 -8.21
N MET A 67 0.88 -4.49 -7.97
CA MET A 67 0.78 -5.07 -6.64
C MET A 67 2.14 -5.64 -6.25
N VAL A 68 2.71 -5.09 -5.19
CA VAL A 68 4.00 -5.51 -4.63
C VAL A 68 3.72 -6.32 -3.38
N TYR A 69 4.27 -7.53 -3.32
CA TYR A 69 4.12 -8.43 -2.19
C TYR A 69 5.44 -8.49 -1.43
N LEU A 70 5.38 -8.27 -0.12
CA LEU A 70 6.53 -8.21 0.75
C LEU A 70 6.49 -9.37 1.77
N ASP A 71 7.65 -9.79 2.25
CA ASP A 71 7.76 -10.69 3.40
C ASP A 71 7.77 -9.92 4.73
N ASP A 72 8.07 -10.61 5.83
CA ASP A 72 8.09 -10.04 7.18
C ASP A 72 9.24 -9.02 7.41
N ASN A 73 10.26 -8.99 6.54
CA ASN A 73 11.35 -8.03 6.58
C ASN A 73 11.14 -6.85 5.62
N ASN A 74 9.94 -6.75 5.04
CA ASN A 74 9.61 -5.83 3.95
C ASN A 74 10.49 -6.04 2.70
N ASP A 75 11.03 -7.24 2.48
CA ASP A 75 11.71 -7.55 1.23
C ASP A 75 10.68 -7.92 0.16
N ILE A 76 10.87 -7.41 -1.06
CA ILE A 76 9.97 -7.69 -2.19
C ILE A 76 10.13 -9.16 -2.58
N THR A 77 9.07 -9.94 -2.40
CA THR A 77 9.04 -11.36 -2.81
C THR A 77 8.63 -11.52 -4.25
N HIS A 78 7.60 -10.78 -4.69
CA HIS A 78 7.10 -10.82 -6.06
C HIS A 78 6.18 -9.63 -6.36
N MET A 79 5.92 -9.42 -7.64
CA MET A 79 4.97 -8.42 -8.13
C MET A 79 3.92 -9.08 -9.02
N ARG A 80 2.69 -8.54 -9.01
CA ARG A 80 1.60 -8.99 -9.89
C ARG A 80 0.83 -7.81 -10.46
N HIS A 81 0.10 -8.10 -11.53
CA HIS A 81 -0.74 -7.14 -12.25
C HIS A 81 -2.22 -7.54 -12.37
N SER A 82 -2.59 -8.63 -11.69
CA SER A 82 -3.97 -9.13 -11.60
C SER A 82 -4.13 -9.99 -10.35
N ILE A 83 -5.34 -9.97 -9.79
CA ILE A 83 -5.73 -10.83 -8.67
C ILE A 83 -6.51 -12.01 -9.28
N PRO A 84 -6.19 -13.27 -8.91
CA PRO A 84 -6.96 -14.41 -9.38
C PRO A 84 -8.40 -14.34 -8.89
N VAL A 85 -9.34 -14.91 -9.66
CA VAL A 85 -10.73 -15.02 -9.23
C VAL A 85 -10.78 -15.84 -7.95
N GLN A 86 -11.42 -15.29 -6.92
CA GLN A 86 -11.66 -16.02 -5.69
C GLN A 86 -12.70 -17.11 -5.95
N ALA A 87 -12.30 -18.37 -5.75
CA ALA A 87 -13.21 -19.51 -5.83
C ALA A 87 -14.15 -19.54 -4.61
N ALA A 88 -15.30 -20.19 -4.77
CA ALA A 88 -16.27 -20.44 -3.69
C ALA A 88 -15.79 -21.53 -2.72
#